data_AF-A0A1G5S5A7-F1
#
_entry.id   AF-A0A1G5S5A7-F1
#
_cell.length_a   1.000
_cell.length_b   1.000
_cell.length_c   1.000
_cell.angle_alpha   90.00
_cell.angle_beta   90.00
_cell.angle_gamma   90.00
#
_symmetry.space_group_name_H-M   'P 1'
#
loop_
_entity.id
_entity.type
_entity.pdbx_description
1 polymer ?
#
loop_
_entity_poly.entity_id
_entity_poly.type
_entity_poly.pdbx_seq_one_letter_code
_entity_poly.pdbx_strand_id
1 'polypeptide(L)'
;MTEIEIREIREAIDAADNALLHLRSARRYLDSAGNWGLLDMFGGGLISGVMKHSKMGNAEREIDEARYALQRFSKELRDVSGYSSIHINNFLTFADFFFDGFVADILVQSQISDGKKQCDEAIRQVEGIRRELEGRLRQG
;
A
#
# COMPACT_ATOMS: atom_id res chain seq x y z
N MET A 1 4.03 29.25 6.30
CA MET A 1 4.04 28.64 4.95
C MET A 1 3.23 29.51 3.98
N THR A 2 3.48 29.42 2.68
CA THR A 2 2.61 30.02 1.66
C THR A 2 1.30 29.23 1.53
N GLU A 3 0.25 29.84 0.97
CA GLU A 3 -1.02 29.13 0.70
C GLU A 3 -0.83 27.93 -0.24
N ILE A 4 0.11 28.02 -1.18
CA ILE A 4 0.44 26.95 -2.12
C ILE A 4 1.07 25.77 -1.37
N GLU A 5 2.08 26.03 -0.53
CA GLU A 5 2.73 24.98 0.29
C GLU A 5 1.74 24.28 1.22
N ILE A 6 0.81 25.02 1.84
CA ILE A 6 -0.23 24.44 2.71
C ILE A 6 -1.14 23.52 1.90
N ARG A 7 -1.51 23.91 0.68
CA ARG A 7 -2.35 23.10 -0.20
C ARG A 7 -1.62 21.81 -0.62
N GLU A 8 -0.37 21.90 -1.07
CA GLU A 8 0.44 20.75 -1.50
C GLU A 8 0.64 19.74 -0.36
N ILE A 9 0.90 20.20 0.86
CA ILE A 9 1.01 19.33 2.05
C ILE A 9 -0.32 18.60 2.32
N ARG A 10 -1.46 19.29 2.18
CA ARG A 10 -2.79 18.68 2.36
C ARG A 10 -3.08 17.64 1.30
N GLU A 11 -2.79 17.94 0.03
CA GLU A 11 -2.94 17.00 -1.09
C GLU A 11 -2.09 15.74 -0.88
N ALA A 12 -0.87 15.90 -0.37
CA ALA A 12 -0.01 14.77 -0.02
C ALA A 12 -0.54 13.96 1.18
N ILE A 13 -1.11 14.59 2.21
CA ILE A 13 -1.75 13.89 3.34
C ILE A 13 -2.98 13.10 2.86
N ASP A 14 -3.83 13.71 2.02
CA ASP A 14 -5.01 13.05 1.48
C ASP A 14 -4.63 11.84 0.60
N ALA A 15 -3.57 11.97 -0.21
CA ALA A 15 -3.03 10.87 -0.99
C ALA A 15 -2.42 9.76 -0.10
N ALA A 16 -1.75 10.12 1.00
CA ALA A 16 -1.26 9.16 1.99
C ALA A 16 -2.40 8.38 2.63
N ASP A 17 -3.48 9.05 3.03
CA ASP A 17 -4.65 8.41 3.65
C ASP A 17 -5.36 7.45 2.70
N ASN A 18 -5.47 7.83 1.42
CA ASN A 18 -5.99 6.93 0.38
C ASN A 18 -5.09 5.70 0.19
N ALA A 19 -3.77 5.87 0.12
CA ALA A 19 -2.83 4.76 0.01
C ALA A 19 -2.92 3.81 1.22
N LEU A 20 -3.00 4.33 2.45
CA LEU A 20 -3.15 3.53 3.66
C LEU A 20 -4.45 2.72 3.67
N LEU A 21 -5.55 3.29 3.16
CA LEU A 21 -6.82 2.59 3.05
C LEU A 21 -6.69 1.34 2.19
N HIS A 22 -6.14 1.48 0.98
CA HIS A 22 -6.02 0.36 0.04
C HIS A 22 -4.97 -0.65 0.48
N LEU A 23 -3.81 -0.21 0.99
CA LEU A 23 -2.79 -1.11 1.54
C LEU A 23 -3.31 -1.98 2.68
N ARG A 24 -4.08 -1.38 3.61
CA ARG A 24 -4.69 -2.14 4.72
C ARG A 24 -5.75 -3.11 4.20
N SER A 25 -6.51 -2.74 3.17
CA SER A 25 -7.49 -3.63 2.53
C SER A 25 -6.83 -4.80 1.81
N ALA A 26 -5.82 -4.54 0.98
CA ALA A 26 -4.99 -5.56 0.33
C ALA A 26 -4.39 -6.53 1.37
N ARG A 27 -3.81 -5.99 2.45
CA ARG A 27 -3.24 -6.80 3.54
C ARG A 27 -4.27 -7.73 4.18
N ARG A 28 -5.50 -7.28 4.41
CA ARG A 28 -6.60 -8.10 4.98
C ARG A 28 -7.06 -9.19 4.00
N TYR A 29 -7.15 -8.89 2.72
CA TYR A 29 -7.53 -9.88 1.71
C TYR A 29 -6.45 -10.93 1.49
N LEU A 30 -5.17 -10.54 1.44
CA LEU A 30 -4.03 -11.45 1.43
C LEU A 30 -4.00 -12.34 2.69
N ASP A 31 -4.38 -11.79 3.85
CA ASP A 31 -4.50 -12.55 5.09
C ASP A 31 -5.54 -13.64 5.03
N SER A 32 -6.73 -13.26 4.55
CA SER A 32 -7.82 -14.20 4.32
C SER A 32 -7.40 -15.27 3.30
N ALA A 33 -6.82 -14.88 2.16
CA ALA A 33 -6.45 -15.80 1.09
C ALA A 33 -5.40 -16.85 1.52
N GLY A 34 -4.41 -16.45 2.34
CA GLY A 34 -3.41 -17.37 2.89
C GLY A 34 -4.01 -18.43 3.82
N ASN A 35 -5.00 -18.06 4.64
CA ASN A 35 -5.67 -19.00 5.57
C ASN A 35 -6.58 -20.00 4.84
N TRP A 36 -7.20 -19.63 3.72
CA TRP A 36 -7.97 -20.58 2.89
C TRP A 36 -7.08 -21.59 2.14
N GLY A 37 -5.82 -21.23 1.84
CA GLY A 37 -4.86 -22.16 1.22
C GLY A 37 -4.38 -23.28 2.16
N LEU A 38 -4.36 -23.04 3.47
CA LEU A 38 -3.99 -24.04 4.49
C LEU A 38 -5.16 -24.96 4.89
N LEU A 39 -6.41 -24.47 4.76
CA LEU A 39 -7.61 -25.25 5.05
C LEU A 39 -7.81 -26.46 4.11
N ASP A 40 -7.26 -26.43 2.88
CA ASP A 40 -7.29 -27.54 1.91
C ASP A 40 -6.49 -28.78 2.38
N MET A 41 -5.54 -28.64 3.31
CA MET A 41 -4.64 -29.73 3.70
C MET A 41 -5.11 -30.55 4.91
N PHE A 42 -6.10 -30.06 5.67
CA PHE A 42 -6.50 -30.68 6.95
C PHE A 42 -7.95 -31.16 7.04
N GLY A 43 -8.80 -30.88 6.06
CA GLY A 43 -10.22 -31.25 6.10
C GLY A 43 -10.69 -31.83 4.77
N GLY A 44 -10.65 -33.15 4.64
CA GLY A 44 -11.17 -33.83 3.46
C GLY A 44 -12.62 -33.42 3.16
N GLY A 45 -12.85 -33.04 1.90
CA GLY A 45 -14.18 -32.96 1.31
C GLY A 45 -14.85 -31.58 1.36
N LEU A 46 -15.04 -31.00 0.18
CA LEU A 46 -16.12 -30.04 -0.15
C LEU A 46 -16.06 -28.66 0.51
N ILE A 47 -14.95 -27.93 0.38
CA ILE A 47 -15.01 -26.46 0.43
C ILE A 47 -14.71 -25.87 -0.95
N SER A 48 -15.82 -25.59 -1.64
CA SER A 48 -16.03 -24.92 -2.91
C SER A 48 -14.82 -24.24 -3.59
N GLY A 49 -14.45 -24.74 -4.79
CA GLY A 49 -13.58 -24.03 -5.73
C GLY A 49 -14.12 -22.67 -6.20
N VAL A 50 -15.39 -22.35 -5.94
CA VAL A 50 -16.04 -21.07 -6.30
C VAL A 50 -15.65 -19.91 -5.36
N MET A 51 -15.43 -20.16 -4.07
CA MET A 51 -14.98 -19.11 -3.14
C MET A 51 -13.51 -18.72 -3.34
N LYS A 52 -12.67 -19.65 -3.84
CA LYS A 52 -11.22 -19.48 -4.03
C LYS A 52 -10.89 -18.42 -5.09
N HIS A 53 -11.71 -18.30 -6.15
CA HIS A 53 -11.52 -17.26 -7.17
C HIS A 53 -11.93 -15.86 -6.70
N SER A 54 -13.01 -15.72 -5.92
CA SER A 54 -13.51 -14.39 -5.51
C SER A 54 -12.58 -13.64 -4.57
N LYS A 55 -11.90 -14.34 -3.64
CA LYS A 55 -11.02 -13.69 -2.65
C LYS A 55 -9.67 -13.30 -3.22
N MET A 56 -9.12 -14.09 -4.15
CA MET A 56 -7.92 -13.69 -4.87
C MET A 56 -8.18 -12.52 -5.82
N GLY A 57 -9.31 -12.52 -6.54
CA GLY A 57 -9.69 -11.36 -7.36
C GLY A 57 -9.87 -10.08 -6.54
N ASN A 58 -10.41 -10.18 -5.31
CA ASN A 58 -10.50 -9.03 -4.42
C ASN A 58 -9.13 -8.57 -3.89
N ALA A 59 -8.22 -9.50 -3.60
CA ALA A 59 -6.84 -9.16 -3.18
C ALA A 59 -6.09 -8.45 -4.32
N GLU A 60 -6.18 -9.00 -5.54
CA GLU A 60 -5.60 -8.42 -6.76
C GLU A 60 -6.12 -7.01 -6.99
N ARG A 61 -7.44 -6.81 -6.95
CA ARG A 61 -8.06 -5.49 -7.12
C ARG A 61 -7.55 -4.48 -6.09
N GLU A 62 -7.51 -4.85 -4.81
CA GLU A 62 -7.02 -3.91 -3.77
C GLU A 62 -5.51 -3.65 -3.86
N ILE A 63 -4.72 -4.60 -4.37
CA ILE A 63 -3.29 -4.39 -4.66
C ILE A 63 -3.12 -3.38 -5.79
N ASP A 64 -3.90 -3.50 -6.86
CA ASP A 64 -3.89 -2.54 -7.97
C ASP A 64 -4.31 -1.14 -7.53
N GLU A 65 -5.37 -1.03 -6.72
CA GLU A 65 -5.78 0.25 -6.14
C GLU A 65 -4.72 0.81 -5.19
N ALA A 66 -4.08 -0.03 -4.37
CA ALA A 66 -2.98 0.39 -3.51
C ALA A 66 -1.79 0.91 -4.32
N ARG A 67 -1.48 0.26 -5.45
CA ARG A 67 -0.44 0.71 -6.38
C ARG A 67 -0.78 2.08 -6.94
N TYR A 68 -1.99 2.27 -7.46
CA TYR A 68 -2.42 3.56 -8.01
C TYR A 68 -2.37 4.67 -6.95
N ALA A 69 -2.87 4.39 -5.74
CA ALA A 69 -2.85 5.33 -4.63
C ALA A 69 -1.42 5.71 -4.20
N LEU A 70 -0.50 4.73 -4.13
CA LEU A 70 0.91 4.96 -3.84
C LEU A 70 1.60 5.77 -4.95
N GLN A 71 1.28 5.53 -6.22
CA GLN A 71 1.82 6.32 -7.34
C GLN A 71 1.38 7.78 -7.24
N ARG A 72 0.10 8.00 -6.93
CA ARG A 72 -0.42 9.34 -6.69
C ARG A 72 0.28 10.00 -5.51
N PHE A 73 0.39 9.31 -4.37
CA PHE A 73 1.10 9.83 -3.20
C PHE A 73 2.56 10.18 -3.50
N SER A 74 3.26 9.31 -4.24
CA SER A 74 4.63 9.57 -4.71
C SER A 74 4.72 10.82 -5.59
N LYS A 75 3.71 11.10 -6.41
CA LYS A 75 3.63 12.32 -7.21
C LYS A 75 3.42 13.56 -6.34
N GLU A 76 2.40 13.57 -5.48
CA GLU A 76 2.12 14.71 -4.59
C GLU A 76 3.33 15.02 -3.67
N LEU A 77 4.03 13.97 -3.20
CA LEU A 77 5.26 14.14 -2.42
C LEU A 77 6.39 14.82 -3.18
N ARG A 78 6.53 14.56 -4.48
CA ARG A 78 7.51 15.25 -5.33
C ARG A 78 7.15 16.72 -5.48
N ASP A 79 5.87 17.07 -5.47
CA ASP A 79 5.44 18.46 -5.55
C ASP A 79 5.70 19.21 -4.23
N VAL A 80 5.65 18.52 -3.08
CA VAL A 80 6.06 19.05 -1.76
C VAL A 80 7.60 19.20 -1.62
N SER A 81 8.39 18.68 -2.56
CA SER A 81 9.84 18.41 -2.42
C SER A 81 10.80 19.60 -2.38
N GLY A 82 10.33 20.82 -2.13
CA GLY A 82 11.19 21.89 -1.60
C GLY A 82 11.90 21.51 -0.28
N TYR A 83 11.55 20.36 0.30
CA TYR A 83 12.13 19.73 1.46
C TYR A 83 12.38 18.24 1.21
N SER A 84 13.65 17.88 1.13
CA SER A 84 14.08 16.48 1.05
C SER A 84 14.35 15.96 2.46
N SER A 85 13.55 15.01 2.93
CA SER A 85 13.84 14.23 4.13
C SER A 85 14.28 12.83 3.74
N ILE A 86 15.08 12.19 4.61
CA ILE A 86 15.55 10.82 4.39
C ILE A 86 14.38 9.85 4.21
N HIS A 87 13.27 10.06 4.94
CA HIS A 87 12.07 9.23 4.82
C HIS A 87 11.37 9.41 3.47
N ILE A 88 11.23 10.64 2.99
CA ILE A 88 10.63 10.92 1.67
C ILE A 88 11.49 10.31 0.57
N ASN A 89 12.80 10.51 0.61
CA ASN A 89 13.72 9.93 -0.37
C ASN A 89 13.67 8.40 -0.37
N ASN A 90 13.71 7.78 0.81
CA ASN A 90 13.63 6.32 0.95
C ASN A 90 12.31 5.78 0.43
N PHE A 91 11.20 6.48 0.68
CA PHE A 91 9.89 6.10 0.15
C PHE A 91 9.80 6.24 -1.36
N LEU A 92 10.36 7.30 -1.96
CA LEU A 92 10.38 7.44 -3.42
C LEU A 92 11.16 6.28 -4.07
N THR A 93 12.32 5.91 -3.52
CA THR A 93 13.08 4.73 -3.97
C THR A 93 12.31 3.43 -3.77
N PHE A 94 11.66 3.26 -2.61
CA PHE A 94 10.80 2.11 -2.34
C PHE A 94 9.64 2.03 -3.33
N ALA A 95 8.96 3.15 -3.59
CA ALA A 95 7.83 3.23 -4.48
C ALA A 95 8.24 2.87 -5.91
N ASP A 96 9.37 3.39 -6.40
CA ASP A 96 9.91 3.04 -7.72
C ASP A 96 10.18 1.52 -7.82
N PHE A 97 10.85 0.92 -6.83
CA PHE A 97 11.07 -0.55 -6.79
C PHE A 97 9.76 -1.35 -6.69
N PHE A 98 8.84 -0.89 -5.84
CA PHE A 98 7.53 -1.51 -5.64
C PHE A 98 6.72 -1.47 -6.94
N PHE A 99 6.73 -0.38 -7.70
CA PHE A 99 5.96 -0.28 -8.94
C PHE A 99 6.51 -1.13 -10.09
N ASP A 100 7.83 -1.36 -10.11
CA ASP A 100 8.50 -2.13 -11.17
C ASP A 100 8.47 -3.65 -10.94
N GLY A 101 8.45 -4.11 -9.67
CA GLY A 101 8.57 -5.53 -9.34
C GLY A 101 7.42 -6.17 -8.56
N PHE A 102 6.54 -5.40 -7.92
CA PHE A 102 5.57 -5.96 -6.96
C PHE A 102 4.29 -6.53 -7.60
N VAL A 103 3.69 -5.78 -8.52
CA VAL A 103 2.29 -5.97 -8.91
C VAL A 103 2.09 -7.21 -9.76
N ALA A 104 3.11 -7.63 -10.51
CA ALA A 104 3.02 -8.78 -11.42
C ALA A 104 3.18 -10.14 -10.70
N ASP A 105 3.90 -10.19 -9.58
CA ASP A 105 4.41 -11.45 -9.03
C ASP A 105 3.56 -12.02 -7.88
N ILE A 106 2.84 -11.20 -7.11
CA ILE A 106 2.06 -11.62 -5.92
C ILE A 106 0.97 -12.66 -6.23
N LEU A 107 0.55 -12.75 -7.50
CA LEU A 107 -0.58 -13.59 -7.94
C LEU A 107 -0.26 -15.10 -7.94
N VAL A 108 0.95 -15.50 -7.55
CA VAL A 108 1.31 -16.91 -7.31
C VAL A 108 1.16 -17.24 -5.83
N GLN A 109 0.54 -18.39 -5.51
CA GLN A 109 0.23 -18.84 -4.14
C GLN A 109 1.43 -18.80 -3.16
N SER A 110 2.66 -18.97 -3.64
CA SER A 110 3.88 -18.86 -2.81
C SER A 110 4.17 -17.44 -2.32
N GLN A 111 3.58 -16.41 -2.93
CA GLN A 111 3.91 -15.00 -2.73
C GLN A 111 2.93 -14.25 -1.83
N ILE A 112 1.88 -14.90 -1.31
CA ILE A 112 0.94 -14.26 -0.37
C ILE A 112 1.67 -13.70 0.85
N SER A 113 2.63 -14.45 1.40
CA SER A 113 3.42 -14.03 2.55
C SER A 113 4.27 -12.80 2.25
N ASP A 114 4.82 -12.71 1.04
CA ASP A 114 5.64 -11.58 0.63
C ASP A 114 4.79 -10.36 0.29
N GLY A 115 3.62 -10.55 -0.35
CA GLY A 115 2.61 -9.52 -0.53
C GLY A 115 2.19 -8.88 0.79
N LYS A 116 1.99 -9.70 1.84
CA LYS A 116 1.69 -9.23 3.19
C LYS A 116 2.80 -8.35 3.77
N LYS A 117 4.05 -8.84 3.75
CA LYS A 117 5.22 -8.12 4.27
C LYS A 117 5.41 -6.77 3.56
N GLN A 118 5.20 -6.75 2.25
CA GLN A 118 5.34 -5.54 1.46
C GLN A 118 4.21 -4.53 1.71
N CYS A 119 2.96 -4.99 1.89
CA CYS A 119 1.89 -4.11 2.37
C CYS A 119 2.25 -3.52 3.76
N ASP A 120 2.75 -4.35 4.68
CA ASP A 120 3.13 -3.92 6.03
C ASP A 120 4.31 -2.92 6.00
N GLU A 121 5.26 -3.07 5.07
CA GLU A 121 6.35 -2.12 4.83
C GLU A 121 5.85 -0.79 4.26
N ALA A 122 5.02 -0.84 3.21
CA ALA A 122 4.44 0.35 2.60
C ALA A 122 3.59 1.14 3.61
N ILE A 123 2.77 0.46 4.43
CA ILE A 123 1.99 1.09 5.50
C ILE A 123 2.92 1.86 6.46
N ARG A 124 4.00 1.22 6.93
CA ARG A 124 4.95 1.85 7.87
C ARG A 124 5.60 3.09 7.27
N GLN A 125 6.01 3.04 6.01
CA GLN A 125 6.63 4.18 5.34
C GLN A 125 5.65 5.34 5.12
N VAL A 126 4.45 5.04 4.62
CA VAL A 126 3.40 6.05 4.38
C VAL A 126 2.96 6.70 5.70
N GLU A 127 2.77 5.93 6.77
CA GLU A 127 2.45 6.48 8.11
C GLU A 127 3.56 7.39 8.64
N GLY A 128 4.83 7.03 8.42
CA GLY A 128 5.98 7.83 8.80
C GLY A 128 5.96 9.20 8.14
N ILE A 129 5.82 9.23 6.81
CA ILE A 129 5.79 10.47 6.03
C ILE A 129 4.54 11.30 6.34
N ARG A 130 3.37 10.67 6.46
CA ARG A 130 2.13 11.36 6.82
C ARG A 130 2.26 12.11 8.15
N ARG A 131 2.87 11.49 9.17
CA ARG A 131 3.14 12.16 10.46
C ARG A 131 4.10 13.34 10.32
N GLU A 132 5.09 13.22 9.44
CA GLU A 132 6.05 14.30 9.14
C GLU A 132 5.34 15.50 8.49
N LEU A 133 4.48 15.24 7.50
CA LEU A 133 3.64 16.25 6.84
C LEU A 133 2.69 16.95 7.81
N GLU A 134 2.00 16.19 8.68
CA GLU A 134 1.15 16.76 9.73
C GLU A 134 1.93 17.63 10.71
N GLY A 135 3.12 17.18 11.12
CA GLY A 135 4.01 17.95 11.99
C GLY A 135 4.36 19.30 11.38
N ARG A 136 4.61 19.34 10.07
CA ARG A 136 4.90 20.57 9.34
C ARG A 136 3.69 21.50 9.27
N LEU A 137 2.50 20.98 8.97
CA LEU A 137 1.26 21.76 8.93
C LEU A 137 0.97 22.46 10.28
N ARG A 138 1.41 21.87 11.40
CA ARG A 138 1.25 22.45 12.75
C ARG A 138 2.32 23.49 13.12
N GLN A 139 3.47 23.50 12.44
CA GLN A 139 4.65 24.30 12.81
C GLN A 139 4.80 25.62 12.04
N GLY A 140 3.99 25.90 11.03
CA GLY A 140 4.10 27.15 10.25
C GLY A 140 2.79 27.68 9.73
#